data_AF-A0A920DQZ0-F1
#
_entry.id   AF-A0A920DQZ0-F1
#
_cell.length_a   1.000
_cell.length_b   1.000
_cell.length_c   1.000
_cell.angle_alpha   90.00
_cell.angle_beta   90.00
_cell.angle_gamma   90.00
#
_symmetry.space_group_name_H-M   'P 1'
#
loop_
_entity.id
_entity.type
_entity.pdbx_description
1 polymer ?
#
loop_
_entity_poly.entity_id
_entity_poly.type
_entity_poly.pdbx_seq_one_letter_code
_entity_poly.pdbx_strand_id
1 'polypeptide(L)'
;MDVTLRQWVDEAERVVVFTGAGMSTESGIPDFRSPGGVWTRMQPIMFQDFLASEEMRIEAWRRKIAVDAEIGGAQPNKGQSHRATCGARQNYACDYAEY
;
A
#
# COMPACT_ATOMS: atom_id res chain seq x y z
N MET A 1 1.18 -8.63 -25.14
CA MET A 1 0.48 -7.64 -24.29
C MET A 1 -0.84 -7.35 -24.97
N ASP A 2 -1.93 -7.40 -24.22
CA ASP A 2 -3.26 -7.07 -24.74
C ASP A 2 -3.21 -5.63 -25.26
N VAL A 3 -3.58 -5.45 -26.53
CA VAL A 3 -3.43 -4.19 -27.25
C VAL A 3 -4.38 -3.13 -26.67
N THR A 4 -5.46 -3.57 -26.01
CA THR A 4 -6.53 -2.74 -25.46
C THR A 4 -6.12 -1.92 -24.24
N LEU A 5 -5.43 -2.50 -23.26
CA LEU A 5 -5.05 -1.78 -22.03
C LEU A 5 -4.11 -0.61 -22.32
N ARG A 6 -3.11 -0.83 -23.18
CA ARG A 6 -2.16 0.24 -23.56
C ARG A 6 -2.90 1.37 -24.28
N GLN A 7 -3.79 1.03 -25.20
CA GLN A 7 -4.61 2.02 -25.92
C GLN A 7 -5.45 2.84 -24.95
N TRP A 8 -6.11 2.23 -23.97
CA TRP A 8 -6.90 2.96 -22.98
C TRP A 8 -6.06 3.93 -22.15
N VAL A 9 -4.81 3.56 -21.83
CA VAL A 9 -3.89 4.46 -21.10
C VAL A 9 -3.41 5.59 -21.99
N ASP A 10 -3.12 5.33 -23.26
CA ASP A 10 -2.60 6.33 -24.21
C ASP A 10 -3.68 7.34 -24.64
N GLU A 11 -4.95 6.90 -24.73
CA GLU A 11 -6.09 7.75 -25.11
C GLU A 11 -6.69 8.54 -23.94
N ALA A 12 -6.36 8.20 -22.70
CA ALA A 12 -6.90 8.88 -21.53
C ALA A 12 -6.35 10.31 -21.39
N GLU A 13 -7.26 11.28 -21.29
CA GLU A 13 -6.90 12.68 -21.00
C GLU A 13 -6.38 12.87 -19.56
N ARG A 14 -6.93 12.07 -18.63
CA ARG A 14 -6.59 12.10 -17.20
C ARG A 14 -6.55 10.68 -16.65
N VAL A 15 -5.40 10.30 -16.09
CA VAL A 15 -5.23 9.01 -15.41
C VAL A 15 -5.02 9.24 -13.92
N VAL A 16 -5.78 8.51 -13.10
CA VAL A 16 -5.64 8.43 -11.65
C VAL A 16 -5.29 7.00 -11.27
N VAL A 17 -4.32 6.81 -10.38
CA VAL A 17 -3.85 5.49 -9.94
C VAL A 17 -4.15 5.30 -8.46
N PHE A 18 -5.03 4.35 -8.15
CA PHE A 18 -5.31 3.90 -6.79
C PHE A 18 -4.45 2.68 -6.46
N THR A 19 -3.78 2.68 -5.31
CA THR A 19 -2.82 1.66 -4.94
C THR A 19 -3.08 1.16 -3.52
N GLY A 20 -2.91 -0.14 -3.28
CA GLY A 20 -2.97 -0.71 -1.95
C GLY A 20 -1.65 -1.40 -1.56
N ALA A 21 -1.65 -2.06 -0.40
CA ALA A 21 -0.48 -2.80 0.12
C ALA A 21 0.12 -3.80 -0.87
N GLY A 22 -0.70 -4.35 -1.78
CA GLY A 22 -0.25 -5.23 -2.86
C GLY A 22 0.88 -4.64 -3.72
N MET A 23 0.90 -3.31 -3.91
CA MET A 23 1.96 -2.61 -4.66
C MET A 23 3.34 -2.68 -3.95
N SER A 24 3.39 -3.05 -2.68
CA SER A 24 4.63 -3.16 -1.89
C SER A 24 5.10 -4.61 -1.67
N THR A 25 4.34 -5.60 -2.14
CA THR A 25 4.69 -7.03 -2.00
C THR A 25 6.00 -7.39 -2.68
N GLU A 26 6.25 -6.85 -3.86
CA GLU A 26 7.53 -7.02 -4.57
C GLU A 26 8.72 -6.34 -3.88
N SER A 27 8.47 -5.44 -2.93
CA SER A 27 9.49 -4.83 -2.06
C SER A 27 9.73 -5.64 -0.78
N GLY A 28 9.11 -6.82 -0.65
CA GLY A 28 9.24 -7.68 0.53
C GLY A 28 8.28 -7.33 1.67
N ILE A 29 7.38 -6.35 1.48
CA ILE A 29 6.40 -5.95 2.50
C ILE A 29 5.11 -6.75 2.28
N PRO A 30 4.68 -7.59 3.24
CA PRO A 30 3.47 -8.39 3.07
C PRO A 30 2.22 -7.51 2.96
N ASP A 31 1.27 -7.91 2.12
CA ASP A 31 -0.06 -7.32 2.15
C ASP A 31 -0.91 -7.90 3.29
N PHE A 32 -2.13 -7.39 3.44
CA PHE A 32 -3.02 -7.80 4.51
C PHE A 32 -3.73 -9.14 4.26
N ARG A 33 -4.11 -9.44 3.02
CA ARG A 33 -5.19 -10.40 2.70
C ARG A 33 -4.79 -11.59 1.83
N SER A 34 -3.66 -11.53 1.14
CA SER A 34 -3.16 -12.65 0.34
C SER A 34 -2.80 -13.84 1.22
N PRO A 35 -2.64 -15.06 0.65
CA PRO A 35 -2.16 -16.21 1.41
C PRO A 35 -0.85 -15.89 2.14
N GLY A 36 -0.85 -16.04 3.47
CA GLY A 36 0.29 -15.68 4.32
C GLY A 36 0.42 -14.19 4.65
N GLY A 37 -0.53 -13.36 4.23
CA GLY A 37 -0.61 -11.93 4.55
C GLY A 37 -0.84 -11.66 6.03
N VAL A 38 -0.70 -10.40 6.44
CA VAL A 38 -0.64 -9.98 7.86
C VAL A 38 -1.83 -10.50 8.66
N TRP A 39 -3.05 -10.45 8.12
CA TRP A 39 -4.26 -10.86 8.84
C TRP A 39 -4.36 -12.37 9.08
N THR A 40 -3.56 -13.19 8.40
CA THR A 40 -3.47 -14.62 8.72
C THR A 40 -2.76 -14.88 10.05
N ARG A 41 -1.96 -13.92 10.54
CA ARG A 41 -1.17 -14.02 11.78
C ARG A 41 -1.64 -13.05 12.86
N MET A 42 -2.15 -11.89 12.45
CA MET A 42 -2.45 -10.78 13.36
C MET A 42 -3.73 -10.08 12.90
N GLN A 43 -4.82 -10.32 13.64
CA GLN A 43 -6.09 -9.64 13.40
C GLN A 43 -6.01 -8.16 13.84
N PRO A 44 -6.72 -7.27 13.14
CA PRO A 44 -6.73 -5.84 13.46
C PRO A 44 -7.28 -5.61 14.87
N ILE A 45 -6.62 -4.69 15.59
CA ILE A 45 -7.18 -4.13 16.83
C ILE A 45 -8.26 -3.16 16.41
N MET A 46 -9.49 -3.39 16.87
CA MET A 46 -10.58 -2.50 16.51
C MET A 46 -10.43 -1.16 17.25
N PHE A 47 -10.88 -0.08 16.60
CA PHE A 47 -10.70 1.27 17.13
C PHE A 47 -11.37 1.45 18.50
N GLN A 48 -12.56 0.86 18.70
CA GLN A 48 -13.22 0.89 20.00
C GLN A 48 -12.40 0.24 21.12
N ASP A 49 -11.69 -0.85 20.82
CA ASP A 49 -10.88 -1.58 21.81
C ASP A 49 -9.64 -0.77 22.18
N PHE A 50 -9.04 -0.09 21.20
CA PHE A 50 -7.93 0.83 21.43
C PHE A 50 -8.32 1.99 22.36
N LEU A 51 -9.51 2.55 22.19
CA LEU A 51 -10.00 3.61 23.08
C LEU A 51 -10.33 3.08 24.48
N ALA A 52 -10.96 1.91 24.56
CA ALA A 52 -11.47 1.34 25.80
C ALA A 52 -10.38 0.74 26.70
N SER A 53 -9.24 0.29 26.15
CA SER A 53 -8.23 -0.47 26.91
C SER A 53 -6.82 0.08 26.74
N GLU A 54 -6.15 0.33 27.88
CA GLU A 54 -4.73 0.67 27.91
C GLU A 54 -3.85 -0.45 27.37
N GLU A 55 -4.17 -1.70 27.71
CA GLU A 55 -3.47 -2.88 27.22
C GLU A 55 -3.52 -2.95 25.68
N MET A 56 -4.69 -2.66 25.10
CA MET A 56 -4.85 -2.63 23.63
C MET A 56 -4.06 -1.50 22.97
N ARG A 57 -3.88 -0.36 23.65
CA ARG A 57 -2.99 0.70 23.18
C ARG A 57 -1.54 0.27 23.20
N ILE A 58 -1.09 -0.35 24.29
CA ILE A 58 0.27 -0.87 24.42
C ILE A 58 0.55 -1.90 23.32
N GLU A 59 -0.37 -2.83 23.11
CA GLU A 59 -0.24 -3.85 22.06
C GLU A 59 -0.26 -3.25 20.65
N ALA A 60 -1.12 -2.26 20.37
CA ALA A 60 -1.13 -1.55 19.10
C ALA A 60 0.22 -0.87 18.81
N TRP A 61 0.80 -0.19 19.81
CA TRP A 61 2.12 0.43 19.68
C TRP A 61 3.23 -0.61 19.52
N ARG A 62 3.19 -1.72 20.26
CA ARG A 62 4.14 -2.82 20.11
C ARG A 62 4.12 -3.38 18.67
N ARG A 63 2.94 -3.61 18.11
CA ARG A 63 2.77 -4.07 16.73
C ARG A 63 3.30 -3.05 15.72
N LYS A 64 3.00 -1.76 15.92
CA LYS A 64 3.48 -0.68 15.03
C LYS A 64 5.01 -0.62 14.99
N ILE A 65 5.67 -0.70 16.14
CA ILE A 65 7.14 -0.68 16.23
C ILE A 65 7.75 -1.87 15.48
N ALA A 66 7.19 -3.07 15.65
CA ALA A 66 7.65 -4.26 14.95
C ALA A 66 7.49 -4.14 13.42
N VAL A 67 6.32 -3.66 12.98
CA VAL A 67 6.05 -3.42 11.56
C VAL A 67 6.97 -2.34 10.98
N ASP A 68 7.23 -1.25 11.70
CA ASP A 68 8.13 -0.19 11.25
C ASP A 68 9.58 -0.69 11.09
N ALA A 69 10.03 -1.55 11.99
CA ALA A 69 11.34 -2.19 11.87
C ALA A 69 11.43 -3.09 10.63
N GLU A 70 10.35 -3.78 10.27
CA GLU A 70 10.26 -4.63 9.07
C GLU A 70 10.23 -3.80 7.77
N ILE A 71 9.48 -2.69 7.76
CA ILE A 71 9.31 -1.83 6.59
C ILE A 71 10.50 -0.88 6.39
N GLY A 72 11.17 -0.44 7.46
CA GLY A 72 12.15 0.64 7.42
C GLY A 72 13.37 0.42 6.51
N GLY A 73 13.65 -0.83 6.13
CA GLY A 73 14.74 -1.17 5.19
C GLY A 73 14.29 -1.39 3.73
N ALA A 74 12.98 -1.41 3.46
CA ALA A 74 12.46 -1.76 2.13
C ALA A 74 12.80 -0.69 1.08
N GLN A 75 13.13 -1.14 -0.13
CA GLN A 75 13.42 -0.26 -1.26
C GLN A 75 12.25 -0.24 -2.25
N PRO A 76 12.06 0.87 -2.99
CA PRO A 76 11.01 0.93 -4.00
C PRO A 76 11.19 -0.14 -5.08
N ASN A 77 10.10 -0.83 -5.42
CA ASN A 77 10.09 -1.74 -6.57
C ASN A 77 9.86 -0.99 -7.90
N LYS A 78 9.83 -1.75 -9.00
CA LYS A 78 9.64 -1.21 -10.35
C LYS A 78 8.30 -0.51 -10.52
N GLY A 79 7.23 -1.03 -9.92
CA GLY A 79 5.89 -0.42 -9.98
C GLY A 79 5.86 0.95 -9.32
N GLN A 80 6.46 1.07 -8.14
CA GLN A 80 6.57 2.34 -7.42
C GLN A 80 7.46 3.35 -8.15
N SER A 81 8.59 2.89 -8.69
CA SER A 81 9.49 3.72 -9.52
C SER A 81 8.79 4.24 -10.78
N HIS A 82 8.00 3.39 -11.45
CA HIS A 82 7.25 3.78 -12.64
C HIS A 82 6.17 4.82 -12.33
N ARG A 83 5.41 4.63 -11.24
CA ARG A 83 4.39 5.60 -10.79
C ARG A 83 5.01 6.98 -10.54
N ALA A 84 6.18 7.03 -9.90
CA ALA A 84 6.90 8.30 -9.67
C ALA A 84 7.21 9.04 -10.98
N THR A 85 7.55 8.31 -12.06
CA THR A 85 7.79 8.92 -13.38
C THR A 85 6.51 9.28 -14.14
N CYS A 86 5.39 8.58 -13.92
CA CYS A 86 4.12 8.87 -14.58
C CYS A 86 3.55 10.24 -14.18
N GLY A 87 3.67 10.64 -12.91
CA GLY A 87 3.22 11.97 -12.44
C GLY A 87 3.91 13.16 -13.11
N ALA A 88 5.02 12.94 -13.85
CA ALA A 88 5.72 13.97 -14.60
C ALA A 88 5.17 14.21 -16.03
N ARG A 89 4.23 13.39 -16.51
CA ARG A 89 3.53 13.61 -17.80
C ARG A 89 2.23 14.38 -17.54
N GLN A 90 1.96 15.41 -18.35
CA GLN A 90 0.88 16.40 -18.17
C GLN A 90 -0.56 15.83 -18.05
N ASN A 91 -0.77 14.54 -18.35
CA ASN A 91 -2.06 13.84 -18.32
C ASN A 91 -2.26 12.90 -17.11
N TYR A 92 -1.28 12.79 -16.19
CA TYR A 92 -1.41 11.96 -15.00
C TYR A 92 -1.59 12.84 -13.77
N ALA A 93 -2.77 12.78 -13.15
CA ALA A 93 -2.98 13.35 -11.83
C ALA A 93 -2.66 12.25 -10.81
N CYS A 94 -1.49 12.36 -10.15
CA CYS A 94 -1.20 11.53 -8.99
C CYS A 94 -1.89 12.13 -7.76
N ASP A 95 -3.20 11.89 -7.63
CA ASP A 95 -3.88 12.13 -6.36
C ASP A 95 -3.63 10.98 -5.39
N TYR A 96 -3.26 11.35 -4.16
CA TYR A 96 -3.01 10.43 -3.05
C TYR A 96 -4.35 10.16 -2.36
N ALA A 97 -4.88 8.95 -2.56
CA ALA A 97 -5.91 8.41 -1.67
C ALA A 97 -5.23 7.42 -0.72
N GLU A 98 -4.84 7.92 0.46
CA GLU A 98 -4.49 7.09 1.60
C GLU A 98 -5.80 6.76 2.35
N TYR A 99 -6.06 5.46 2.56
CA TYR A 99 -7.10 4.95 3.46
C TYR A 99 -6.49 3.88 4.35
#